data_AF-A0A397CPC7-F1
#
_entry.id   AF-A0A397CPC7-F1
#
_cell.length_a   1.000
_cell.length_b   1.000
_cell.length_c   1.000
_cell.angle_alpha   90.00
_cell.angle_beta   90.00
_cell.angle_gamma   90.00
#
_symmetry.space_group_name_H-M   'P 1'
#
loop_
_entity.id
_entity.type
_entity.pdbx_description
1 polymer ?
#
loop_
_entity_poly.entity_id
_entity_poly.type
_entity_poly.pdbx_seq_one_letter_code
_entity_poly.pdbx_strand_id
1 'polypeptide(L)'
;MASVSSLTQVAASSDESGDDDMHCATPNIKVPSAEDAEGERNRRRAVVEAVIQAKLRASEGEGLTADLLEKLRLLLANHGDVFRLEIGHDETTKVEPLRVRIKPGAVPVNCGLRRYPPAHVELLNTHVRELETAGLIKDYFGSE
;
A
#
# COMPACT_ATOMS: atom_id res chain seq x y z
N MET A 1 27.49 30.58 -39.85
CA MET A 1 27.00 31.92 -39.48
C MET A 1 25.50 31.95 -39.75
N ALA A 2 24.69 31.51 -38.79
CA ALA A 2 23.23 31.49 -38.92
C ALA A 2 22.64 32.47 -37.91
N SER A 3 21.70 33.26 -38.41
CA SER A 3 21.23 34.54 -37.87
C SER A 3 20.50 34.41 -36.53
N VAL A 4 20.88 35.26 -35.57
CA VAL A 4 20.13 35.54 -34.34
C VAL A 4 19.04 36.57 -34.66
N SER A 5 17.77 36.23 -34.40
CA SER A 5 16.66 37.17 -34.53
C SER A 5 15.99 37.39 -33.18
N SER A 6 16.35 38.54 -32.60
CA SER A 6 15.55 39.51 -31.83
C SER A 6 14.45 38.99 -30.88
N LEU A 7 14.73 39.27 -29.60
CA LEU A 7 13.87 39.30 -28.42
C LEU A 7 12.73 40.34 -28.56
N THR A 8 11.48 39.91 -28.43
CA THR A 8 10.35 40.79 -28.13
C THR A 8 9.86 40.52 -26.71
N GLN A 9 9.99 41.52 -25.84
CA GLN A 9 9.39 41.52 -24.51
C GLN A 9 7.88 41.67 -24.65
N VAL A 10 7.13 40.74 -24.05
CA VAL A 10 5.69 40.88 -23.81
C VAL A 10 5.49 41.17 -22.32
N ALA A 11 4.71 42.21 -22.07
CA ALA A 11 4.41 42.78 -20.78
C ALA A 11 3.77 41.76 -19.81
N ALA A 12 4.07 41.93 -18.52
CA ALA A 12 3.39 41.25 -17.44
C ALA A 12 1.93 41.76 -17.35
N SER A 13 0.96 40.92 -17.72
CA SER A 13 -0.41 41.05 -17.24
C SER A 13 -0.51 40.33 -15.90
N SER A 14 -1.02 41.06 -14.90
CA SER A 14 -1.46 40.50 -13.63
C SER A 14 -2.78 39.78 -13.89
N ASP A 15 -2.74 38.46 -14.01
CA ASP A 15 -3.95 37.65 -14.12
C ASP A 15 -4.17 36.86 -12.82
N GLU A 16 -5.41 36.96 -12.36
CA GLU A 16 -5.90 36.62 -11.03
C GLU A 16 -5.72 35.14 -10.70
N SER A 17 -5.46 34.85 -9.42
CA SER A 17 -5.31 33.50 -8.89
C SER A 17 -6.62 32.72 -8.99
N GLY A 18 -6.78 31.98 -10.08
CA GLY A 18 -7.76 30.91 -10.19
C GLY A 18 -7.38 29.78 -9.24
N ASP A 19 -8.22 29.58 -8.23
CA ASP A 19 -8.18 28.45 -7.30
C ASP A 19 -8.70 27.20 -8.01
N ASP A 20 -8.04 26.81 -9.11
CA ASP A 20 -8.34 25.59 -9.84
C ASP A 20 -7.90 24.41 -8.96
N ASP A 21 -8.86 23.92 -8.18
CA ASP A 21 -8.77 22.77 -7.29
C ASP A 21 -8.38 21.55 -8.14
N MET A 22 -7.07 21.30 -8.21
CA MET A 22 -6.47 20.16 -8.90
C MET A 22 -6.96 18.87 -8.26
N HIS A 23 -8.10 18.36 -8.73
CA HIS A 23 -8.64 17.08 -8.32
C HIS A 23 -7.81 15.97 -8.98
N CYS A 24 -6.85 15.41 -8.24
CA CYS A 24 -6.39 14.06 -8.56
C CYS A 24 -7.62 13.15 -8.58
N ALA A 25 -7.81 12.39 -9.67
CA ALA A 25 -8.87 11.40 -9.77
C ALA A 25 -8.62 10.32 -8.72
N THR A 26 -9.08 10.54 -7.48
CA THR A 26 -9.06 9.53 -6.42
C THR A 26 -9.93 8.39 -6.92
N PRO A 27 -9.34 7.27 -7.31
CA PRO A 27 -10.13 6.21 -7.93
C PRO A 27 -11.06 5.64 -6.86
N ASN A 28 -12.35 5.53 -7.15
CA ASN A 28 -13.34 4.99 -6.20
C ASN A 28 -12.97 3.53 -5.87
N ILE A 29 -12.56 3.25 -4.62
CA ILE A 29 -12.20 1.90 -4.18
C ILE A 29 -13.50 1.19 -3.81
N LYS A 30 -13.89 0.18 -4.60
CA LYS A 30 -14.97 -0.73 -4.21
C LYS A 30 -14.49 -1.51 -2.99
N VAL A 31 -15.04 -1.20 -1.83
CA VAL A 31 -14.81 -1.97 -0.61
C VAL A 31 -15.50 -3.33 -0.79
N PRO A 32 -14.82 -4.48 -0.57
CA PRO A 32 -15.47 -5.79 -0.59
C PRO A 32 -16.66 -5.84 0.37
N SER A 33 -17.64 -6.71 0.08
CA SER A 33 -18.76 -6.95 0.99
C SER A 33 -18.25 -7.41 2.36
N ALA A 34 -18.85 -6.89 3.44
CA ALA A 34 -18.36 -7.08 4.81
C ALA A 34 -18.32 -8.56 5.25
N GLU A 35 -19.24 -9.39 4.74
CA GLU A 35 -19.38 -10.79 5.13
C GLU A 35 -18.25 -11.69 4.58
N ASP A 36 -17.83 -11.46 3.33
CA ASP A 36 -16.72 -12.19 2.70
C ASP A 36 -15.37 -11.84 3.35
N ALA A 37 -15.23 -10.60 3.84
CA ALA A 37 -14.02 -10.10 4.47
C ALA A 37 -13.78 -10.69 5.87
N GLU A 38 -14.83 -10.87 6.66
CA GLU A 38 -14.70 -11.37 8.04
C GLU A 38 -14.33 -12.85 8.10
N GLY A 39 -14.96 -13.68 7.24
CA GLY A 39 -14.62 -15.10 7.14
C GLY A 39 -13.14 -15.32 6.81
N GLU A 40 -12.63 -14.56 5.84
CA GLU A 40 -11.22 -14.62 5.45
C GLU A 40 -10.27 -14.11 6.54
N ARG A 41 -10.64 -13.02 7.22
CA ARG A 41 -9.86 -12.50 8.36
C ARG A 41 -9.75 -13.52 9.49
N ASN A 42 -10.83 -14.23 9.79
CA ASN A 42 -10.85 -15.28 10.82
C ASN A 42 -9.97 -16.47 10.43
N ARG A 43 -9.99 -16.88 9.15
CA ARG A 43 -9.08 -17.92 8.64
C ARG A 43 -7.62 -17.53 8.86
N ARG A 44 -7.24 -16.30 8.47
CA ARG A 44 -5.86 -15.80 8.65
C ARG A 44 -5.46 -15.75 10.12
N ARG A 45 -6.35 -15.28 10.99
CA ARG A 45 -6.11 -15.24 12.44
C ARG A 45 -5.85 -16.64 13.00
N ALA A 46 -6.61 -17.64 12.58
CA ALA A 46 -6.42 -19.03 13.01
C ALA A 46 -5.06 -19.60 12.58
N VAL A 47 -4.59 -19.27 11.37
CA VAL A 47 -3.26 -19.69 10.90
C VAL A 47 -2.16 -19.02 11.73
N VAL A 48 -2.26 -17.71 11.99
CA VAL A 48 -1.32 -16.98 12.86
C VAL A 48 -1.30 -17.58 14.27
N GLU A 49 -2.46 -17.86 14.84
CA GLU A 49 -2.57 -18.49 16.15
C GLU A 49 -1.89 -19.87 16.18
N ALA A 50 -2.07 -20.68 15.14
CA ALA A 50 -1.39 -21.97 15.03
C ALA A 50 0.14 -21.82 15.02
N VAL A 51 0.67 -20.82 14.30
CA VAL A 51 2.11 -20.51 14.28
C VAL A 51 2.60 -20.04 15.66
N ILE A 52 1.84 -19.16 16.33
CA ILE A 52 2.15 -18.72 17.69
C ILE A 52 2.22 -19.91 18.65
N GLN A 53 1.25 -20.81 18.60
CA GLN A 53 1.23 -22.02 19.44
C GLN A 53 2.41 -22.95 19.13
N ALA A 54 2.80 -23.09 17.86
CA ALA A 54 3.97 -23.85 17.48
C ALA A 54 5.26 -23.23 18.05
N LYS A 55 5.39 -21.90 18.01
CA LYS A 55 6.54 -21.17 18.58
C LYS A 55 6.60 -21.30 20.11
N LEU A 56 5.46 -21.24 20.81
CA LEU A 56 5.40 -21.46 22.26
C LEU A 56 5.92 -22.85 22.66
N ARG A 57 5.49 -23.91 21.95
CA ARG A 57 5.99 -25.27 22.20
C ARG A 57 7.48 -25.41 21.94
N ALA A 58 8.00 -24.76 20.89
CA ALA A 58 9.42 -24.75 20.60
C ALA A 58 10.21 -24.09 21.75
N SER A 59 9.74 -22.93 22.25
CA SER A 59 10.37 -22.24 23.37
C SER A 59 10.36 -23.04 24.67
N GLU A 60 9.29 -23.80 24.94
CA GLU A 60 9.26 -24.75 26.07
C GLU A 60 10.34 -25.84 25.93
N GLY A 61 10.47 -26.42 24.74
CA GLY A 61 11.51 -27.42 24.44
C GLY A 61 12.94 -26.88 24.52
N GLU A 62 13.12 -25.57 24.29
CA GLU A 62 14.40 -24.86 24.43
C GLU A 62 14.72 -24.46 25.89
N GLY A 63 13.85 -24.78 26.85
CA GLY A 63 14.11 -24.60 28.27
C GLY A 63 13.53 -23.31 28.88
N LEU A 64 12.54 -22.69 28.23
CA LEU A 64 11.83 -21.56 28.83
C LEU A 64 11.07 -22.02 30.09
N THR A 65 11.31 -21.35 31.22
CA THR A 65 10.63 -21.67 32.49
C THR A 65 9.12 -21.46 32.40
N ALA A 66 8.33 -22.25 33.12
CA ALA A 66 6.87 -22.18 33.12
C ALA A 66 6.32 -20.75 33.38
N ASP A 67 6.90 -20.00 34.31
CA ASP A 67 6.48 -18.63 34.62
C ASP A 67 6.66 -17.66 33.45
N LEU A 68 7.77 -17.81 32.70
CA LEU A 68 8.05 -17.01 31.52
C LEU A 68 7.20 -17.46 30.32
N LEU A 69 6.96 -18.76 30.20
CA LEU A 69 6.11 -19.33 29.16
C LEU A 69 4.66 -18.82 29.28
N GLU A 70 4.11 -18.79 30.50
CA GLU A 70 2.75 -18.26 30.70
C GLU A 70 2.68 -16.76 30.46
N LYS A 71 3.69 -15.99 30.88
CA LYS A 71 3.79 -14.56 30.54
C LYS A 71 3.81 -14.34 29.02
N LEU A 72 4.60 -15.14 28.30
CA LEU A 72 4.69 -15.06 26.85
C LEU A 72 3.36 -15.46 26.18
N ARG A 73 2.70 -16.51 26.67
CA ARG A 73 1.39 -16.95 26.18
C ARG A 73 0.33 -15.86 26.32
N LEU A 74 0.28 -15.21 27.48
CA LEU A 74 -0.65 -14.09 27.74
C LEU A 74 -0.37 -12.90 26.82
N LEU A 75 0.89 -12.55 26.62
CA LEU A 75 1.29 -11.45 25.74
C LEU A 75 0.87 -11.72 24.30
N LEU A 76 1.13 -12.92 23.79
CA LEU A 76 0.80 -13.31 22.42
C LEU A 76 -0.71 -13.46 22.20
N ALA A 77 -1.47 -13.90 23.23
CA ALA A 77 -2.92 -13.93 23.17
C ALA A 77 -3.52 -12.51 23.10
N ASN A 78 -2.95 -11.54 23.83
CA ASN A 78 -3.42 -10.15 23.84
C ASN A 78 -3.05 -9.38 22.57
N HIS A 79 -1.99 -9.77 21.87
CA HIS A 79 -1.45 -9.07 20.70
C HIS A 79 -1.39 -9.95 19.44
N GLY A 80 -2.23 -10.98 19.36
CA GLY A 80 -2.25 -11.91 18.22
C GLY A 80 -2.59 -11.20 16.90
N ASP A 81 -3.31 -10.09 16.96
CA ASP A 81 -3.70 -9.26 15.83
C ASP A 81 -2.57 -8.38 15.29
N VAL A 82 -1.39 -8.32 15.93
CA VAL A 82 -0.22 -7.59 15.44
C VAL A 82 0.57 -8.40 14.38
N PHE A 83 0.47 -9.73 14.43
CA PHE A 83 1.27 -10.60 13.57
C PHE A 83 0.61 -10.83 12.21
N ARG A 84 1.44 -10.84 11.15
CA ARG A 84 1.03 -11.11 9.78
C ARG A 84 1.99 -12.14 9.17
N LEU A 85 1.44 -13.11 8.45
CA LEU A 85 2.22 -14.10 7.70
C LEU A 85 2.25 -13.78 6.20
N GLU A 86 1.23 -13.08 5.72
CA GLU A 86 1.03 -12.69 4.33
C GLU A 86 0.62 -11.22 4.30
N ILE A 87 0.74 -10.59 3.12
CA ILE A 87 0.25 -9.24 2.91
C ILE A 87 -1.27 -9.24 3.07
N GLY A 88 -1.75 -8.52 4.08
CA GLY A 88 -3.15 -8.55 4.51
C GLY A 88 -3.92 -7.28 4.15
N HIS A 89 -5.24 -7.44 4.03
CA HIS A 89 -6.20 -6.34 3.94
C HIS A 89 -6.49 -5.80 5.36
N ASP A 90 -5.46 -5.20 5.96
CA ASP A 90 -5.64 -4.53 7.25
C ASP A 90 -6.52 -3.30 7.07
N GLU A 91 -7.39 -3.04 8.05
CA GLU A 91 -8.17 -1.82 8.08
C GLU A 91 -7.23 -0.62 8.05
N THR A 92 -7.48 0.30 7.13
CA THR A 92 -6.74 1.56 7.08
C THR A 92 -6.86 2.27 8.41
N THR A 93 -5.79 2.93 8.83
CA THR A 93 -5.85 3.81 10.00
C THR A 93 -6.97 4.83 9.81
N LYS A 94 -7.70 5.15 10.89
CA LYS A 94 -8.85 6.08 10.89
C LYS A 94 -8.40 7.54 10.75
N VAL A 95 -7.77 7.84 9.63
CA VAL A 95 -7.27 9.16 9.25
C VAL A 95 -7.76 9.50 7.85
N GLU A 96 -7.89 10.79 7.56
CA GLU A 96 -8.23 11.27 6.23
C GLU A 96 -7.21 10.76 5.19
N PRO A 97 -7.66 10.34 3.99
CA PRO A 97 -6.77 9.92 2.92
C PRO A 97 -5.73 10.99 2.58
N LEU A 98 -4.51 10.55 2.27
CA LEU A 98 -3.43 11.44 1.88
C LEU A 98 -3.78 12.16 0.56
N ARG A 99 -3.88 13.50 0.61
CA ARG A 99 -3.98 14.36 -0.57
C ARG A 99 -2.61 14.88 -0.98
N VAL A 100 -2.12 14.46 -2.13
CA VAL A 100 -0.83 14.90 -2.67
C VAL A 100 -0.98 16.28 -3.35
N ARG A 101 -0.11 17.23 -3.00
CA ARG A 101 -0.08 18.57 -3.62
C ARG A 101 0.94 18.61 -4.76
N ILE A 102 0.50 18.96 -5.95
CA ILE A 102 1.35 19.11 -7.13
C ILE A 102 1.80 20.57 -7.26
N LYS A 103 3.05 20.80 -7.68
CA LYS A 103 3.56 22.16 -7.90
C LYS A 103 2.82 22.81 -9.09
N PRO A 104 2.51 24.12 -9.01
CA PRO A 104 1.94 24.84 -10.16
C PRO A 104 2.82 24.71 -11.40
N GLY A 105 2.21 24.46 -12.55
CA GLY A 105 2.90 24.28 -13.83
C GLY A 105 3.58 22.91 -14.02
N ALA A 106 3.43 21.96 -13.10
CA ALA A 106 3.92 20.61 -13.31
C ALA A 106 3.10 19.89 -14.39
N VAL A 107 3.79 19.21 -15.30
CA VAL A 107 3.18 18.43 -16.38
C VAL A 107 3.40 16.94 -16.08
N PRO A 108 2.38 16.07 -16.21
CA PRO A 108 2.57 14.63 -16.10
C PRO A 108 3.60 14.12 -17.11
N VAL A 109 4.52 13.27 -16.65
CA VAL A 109 5.54 12.66 -17.52
C VAL A 109 5.38 11.14 -17.46
N ASN A 110 5.27 10.52 -18.64
CA ASN A 110 5.30 9.06 -18.74
C ASN A 110 6.76 8.59 -18.88
N CYS A 111 7.23 7.80 -17.92
CA CYS A 111 8.55 7.19 -17.98
C CYS A 111 8.48 5.82 -18.70
N GLY A 112 9.43 5.56 -19.61
CA GLY A 112 9.49 4.29 -20.31
C GLY A 112 9.68 3.10 -19.35
N LEU A 113 9.05 1.96 -19.67
CA LEU A 113 9.12 0.76 -18.84
C LEU A 113 10.53 0.17 -18.83
N ARG A 114 11.03 -0.15 -17.62
CA ARG A 114 12.30 -0.85 -17.44
C ARG A 114 12.15 -2.32 -17.83
N ARG A 115 13.10 -2.83 -18.62
CA ARG A 115 13.18 -4.26 -18.96
C ARG A 115 13.87 -5.03 -17.83
N TYR A 116 13.25 -6.13 -17.40
CA TYR A 116 13.80 -7.03 -16.39
C TYR A 116 14.05 -8.42 -16.99
N PRO A 117 15.04 -9.18 -16.47
CA PRO A 117 15.22 -10.59 -16.82
C PRO A 117 13.95 -11.43 -16.51
N PRO A 118 13.69 -12.52 -17.25
CA PRO A 118 12.46 -13.31 -17.09
C PRO A 118 12.17 -13.76 -15.65
N ALA A 119 13.18 -14.28 -14.93
CA ALA A 119 13.02 -14.70 -13.54
C ALA A 119 12.59 -13.56 -12.59
N HIS A 120 13.03 -12.33 -12.86
CA HIS A 120 12.63 -11.17 -12.06
C HIS A 120 11.19 -10.76 -12.38
N VAL A 121 10.78 -10.87 -13.66
CA VAL A 121 9.41 -10.60 -14.08
C VAL A 121 8.43 -11.58 -13.41
N GLU A 122 8.78 -12.85 -13.30
CA GLU A 122 7.97 -13.86 -12.61
C GLU A 122 7.77 -13.52 -11.12
N LEU A 123 8.85 -13.13 -10.43
CA LEU A 123 8.79 -12.68 -9.05
C LEU A 123 7.89 -11.44 -8.90
N LEU A 124 8.11 -10.42 -9.75
CA LEU A 124 7.33 -9.18 -9.72
C LEU A 124 5.84 -9.45 -9.98
N ASN A 125 5.51 -10.29 -10.96
CA ASN A 125 4.12 -10.64 -11.26
C ASN A 125 3.46 -11.37 -10.09
N THR A 126 4.19 -12.24 -9.40
CA THR A 126 3.67 -12.95 -8.22
C THR A 126 3.34 -11.95 -7.11
N HIS A 127 4.26 -11.02 -6.83
CA HIS A 127 4.07 -10.02 -5.80
C HIS A 127 2.99 -8.97 -6.13
N VAL A 128 2.90 -8.55 -7.39
CA VAL A 128 1.82 -7.67 -7.87
C VAL A 128 0.45 -8.33 -7.64
N ARG A 129 0.32 -9.62 -7.95
CA ARG A 129 -0.93 -10.36 -7.68
C ARG A 129 -1.28 -10.42 -6.18
N GLU A 130 -0.30 -10.58 -5.31
CA GLU A 130 -0.51 -10.51 -3.85
C GLU A 130 -1.06 -9.14 -3.45
N LEU A 131 -0.47 -8.06 -3.96
CA LEU A 131 -0.91 -6.69 -3.68
C LEU A 131 -2.31 -6.38 -4.25
N GLU A 132 -2.63 -6.87 -5.45
CA GLU A 132 -3.95 -6.76 -6.07
C GLU A 132 -5.00 -7.51 -5.25
N THR A 133 -4.70 -8.75 -4.86
CA THR A 133 -5.58 -9.59 -4.03
C THR A 133 -5.80 -8.95 -2.66
N ALA A 134 -4.79 -8.30 -2.10
CA ALA A 134 -4.89 -7.54 -0.86
C ALA A 134 -5.59 -6.17 -1.02
N GLY A 135 -5.96 -5.77 -2.25
CA GLY A 135 -6.62 -4.49 -2.53
C GLY A 135 -5.73 -3.26 -2.33
N LEU A 136 -4.40 -3.44 -2.31
CA LEU A 136 -3.42 -2.36 -2.11
C LEU A 136 -3.05 -1.65 -3.42
N ILE A 137 -3.21 -2.34 -4.55
CA ILE A 137 -3.08 -1.77 -5.89
C ILE A 137 -4.30 -2.14 -6.72
N LYS A 138 -4.55 -1.35 -7.76
CA LYS A 138 -5.64 -1.57 -8.70
C LYS A 138 -5.32 -0.96 -10.06
N ASP A 139 -5.90 -1.55 -11.09
CA ASP A 139 -5.85 -0.99 -12.42
C ASP A 139 -6.51 0.39 -12.46
N TYR A 140 -5.80 1.34 -13.06
CA TYR A 140 -6.35 2.65 -13.36
C TYR A 140 -6.92 2.63 -14.77
N PHE A 141 -8.23 2.49 -14.87
CA PHE A 141 -8.96 2.83 -16.08
C PHE A 141 -9.23 4.32 -16.00
N GLY A 142 -8.52 5.11 -16.81
CA GLY A 142 -8.76 6.56 -16.86
C GLY A 142 -10.24 6.86 -17.08
N SER A 143 -10.79 7.80 -16.31
CA SER A 143 -12.09 8.38 -16.65
C SER A 143 -11.90 9.23 -17.90
N GLU A 144 -12.57 8.85 -19.00
CA GLU A 144 -12.76 9.71 -20.17
C GLU A 144 -13.45 11.02 -19.80
#